data_AF-A0A3N9NP58-F1
#
_entry.id   AF-A0A3N9NP58-F1
#
_cell.length_a   1.000
_cell.length_b   1.000
_cell.length_c   1.000
_cell.angle_alpha   90.00
_cell.angle_beta   90.00
_cell.angle_gamma   90.00
#
_symmetry.space_group_name_H-M   'P 1'
#
loop_
_entity.id
_entity.type
_entity.pdbx_description
1 polymer ?
#
loop_
_entity_poly.entity_id
_entity_poly.type
_entity_poly.pdbx_seq_one_letter_code
_entity_poly.pdbx_strand_id
1 'polypeptide(L)' 'MNKPTYATVILTIPTEEGFTYRIPAELKPVVNPGIQVIVPFQKRFMSGIVIGIGSDLPAEVS' A
#
# COMPACT_ATOMS: atom_id res chain seq x y z
N MET A 1 -13.69 -17.12 -2.99
CA MET A 1 -12.50 -16.52 -3.65
C MET A 1 -11.91 -15.48 -2.72
N ASN A 2 -10.65 -15.64 -2.30
CA ASN A 2 -9.98 -14.64 -1.45
C ASN A 2 -9.57 -13.47 -2.36
N LYS A 3 -10.37 -12.39 -2.41
CA LYS A 3 -10.03 -11.21 -3.22
C LYS A 3 -8.64 -10.69 -2.80
N PRO A 4 -7.80 -10.23 -3.75
CA PRO A 4 -6.59 -9.51 -3.39
C PRO A 4 -7.00 -8.26 -2.59
N THR A 5 -6.29 -8.02 -1.49
CA THR A 5 -6.47 -6.83 -0.66
C THR A 5 -5.29 -5.92 -0.97
N TYR A 6 -5.57 -4.65 -1.18
CA TYR A 6 -4.57 -3.63 -1.49
C TYR A 6 -4.45 -2.64 -0.34
N ALA A 7 -3.25 -2.12 -0.13
CA ALA A 7 -2.96 -1.04 0.81
C ALA A 7 -2.54 0.20 0.04
N THR A 8 -3.11 1.35 0.39
CA THR A 8 -2.62 2.65 -0.06
C THR A 8 -1.59 3.14 0.96
N VAL A 9 -0.38 3.45 0.50
CA VAL A 9 0.78 3.78 1.32
C VAL A 9 1.33 5.14 0.92
N ILE A 10 1.40 6.06 1.87
CA ILE A 10 2.15 7.32 1.69
C ILE A 10 3.63 7.06 1.99
N LEU A 11 4.49 7.55 1.10
CA LEU A 11 5.94 7.47 1.27
C LEU A 11 6.47 8.80 1.80
N THR A 12 7.61 8.78 2.48
CA THR A 12 8.35 9.97 2.93
C THR A 12 9.08 10.66 1.76
N ILE A 13 8.35 10.95 0.69
CA ILE A 13 8.77 11.73 -0.47
C ILE A 13 7.76 12.87 -0.69
N PRO A 14 8.14 13.98 -1.32
CA PRO A 14 7.19 15.02 -1.68
C PRO A 14 6.22 14.51 -2.76
N THR A 15 5.09 13.98 -2.33
CA THR A 15 3.97 13.53 -3.16
C THR A 15 2.67 13.88 -2.46
N GLU A 16 1.68 14.32 -3.23
CA GLU A 16 0.32 14.57 -2.73
C GLU A 16 -0.47 13.26 -2.63
N GLU A 17 -0.07 12.23 -3.39
CA GLU A 17 -0.81 10.97 -3.53
C GLU A 17 -0.08 9.77 -2.91
N GLY A 18 -0.86 8.80 -2.44
CA GLY A 18 -0.37 7.51 -1.95
C GLY A 18 -0.27 6.45 -3.04
N PHE A 19 0.63 5.49 -2.84
CA PHE A 19 0.87 4.39 -3.77
C PHE A 19 0.11 3.13 -3.36
N THR A 20 -0.45 2.41 -4.33
CA THR A 20 -1.19 1.18 -4.06
C THR A 20 -0.29 -0.06 -4.15
N TYR A 21 -0.30 -0.87 -3.10
CA TYR A 21 0.45 -2.12 -3.01
C TYR A 21 -0.49 -3.29 -2.76
N ARG A 22 -0.18 -4.44 -3.35
CA ARG A 22 -0.85 -5.70 -3.01
C ARG A 22 -0.37 -6.19 -1.65
N ILE A 23 -1.30 -6.59 -0.79
CA ILE A 23 -0.99 -7.17 0.52
C ILE A 23 -0.76 -8.68 0.35
N PRO A 24 0.45 -9.21 0.67
CA PRO A 24 0.71 -10.64 0.74
C PRO A 24 -0.22 -11.36 1.72
N ALA A 25 -0.56 -12.62 1.47
CA ALA A 25 -1.53 -13.35 2.28
C ALA A 25 -1.10 -13.43 3.75
N GLU A 26 0.17 -13.68 4.02
CA GLU A 26 0.73 -13.75 5.37
C GLU A 26 0.65 -12.40 6.13
N LEU A 27 0.63 -11.27 5.42
CA LEU A 27 0.62 -9.94 6.02
C LEU A 27 -0.80 -9.38 6.22
N LYS A 28 -1.83 -9.98 5.59
CA LYS A 28 -3.22 -9.53 5.71
C LYS A 28 -3.72 -9.34 7.17
N PRO A 29 -3.37 -10.19 8.15
CA PRO A 29 -3.89 -10.05 9.51
C PRO A 29 -3.31 -8.84 10.27
N VAL A 30 -2.15 -8.34 9.85
CA VAL A 30 -1.41 -7.31 10.59
C VAL A 30 -1.47 -5.95 9.89
N VAL A 31 -1.74 -5.92 8.59
CA VAL A 31 -1.81 -4.67 7.82
C VAL A 31 -3.11 -3.92 8.11
N ASN A 32 -2.99 -2.74 8.72
CA ASN A 32 -4.08 -1.82 9.07
C ASN A 32 -3.67 -0.37 8.77
N PRO A 33 -4.61 0.57 8.55
CA PRO A 33 -4.26 1.99 8.46
C PRO A 33 -3.53 2.48 9.72
N GLY A 34 -2.57 3.39 9.53
CA GLY A 34 -1.73 3.96 10.58
C GLY A 34 -0.45 3.19 10.89
N ILE A 35 -0.27 1.98 10.35
CA ILE A 35 0.98 1.23 10.57
C ILE A 35 2.08 1.65 9.60
N GLN A 36 3.32 1.58 10.08
CA GLN A 36 4.50 1.74 9.24
C GLN A 36 4.80 0.44 8.50
N VAL A 37 5.13 0.57 7.21
CA VAL A 37 5.51 -0.53 6.33
C VAL A 37 6.83 -0.23 5.62
N ILE A 38 7.49 -1.27 5.15
CA ILE A 38 8.61 -1.18 4.21
C ILE A 38 8.12 -1.70 2.87
N VAL A 39 8.20 -0.88 1.84
CA VAL A 39 7.70 -1.21 0.51
C VAL A 39 8.76 -0.99 -0.57
N PRO A 40 8.74 -1.77 -1.66
CA PRO A 40 9.59 -1.50 -2.80
C PRO A 40 9.14 -0.21 -3.49
N PHE A 41 10.09 0.68 -3.75
CA PHE A 41 9.90 1.89 -4.54
C PHE A 41 11.08 2.05 -5.50
N GLN A 42 10.81 1.81 -6.79
CA GLN A 42 11.84 1.69 -7.83
C GLN A 42 12.91 0.64 -7.47
N LYS A 43 14.19 1.05 -7.36
CA LYS A 43 15.34 0.18 -7.08
C LYS A 43 15.69 0.05 -5.59
N ARG A 44 14.85 0.57 -4.69
CA ARG A 44 15.11 0.60 -3.25
C ARG A 44 13.88 0.26 -2.44
N PHE A 45 14.07 0.01 -1.17
CA PHE A 45 12.99 -0.08 -0.18
C PHE A 45 12.86 1.24 0.54
N MET A 46 11.61 1.66 0.80
CA MET A 46 11.30 2.87 1.53
C MET A 46 10.31 2.58 2.66
N SER A 47 10.43 3.34 3.74
CA SER A 47 9.39 3.38 4.76
C SER A 47 8.20 4.20 4.27
N GLY A 48 7.01 3.76 4.65
CA GLY A 48 5.77 4.46 4.39
C GLY A 48 4.73 4.13 5.46
N ILE A 49 3.61 4.83 5.41
CA ILE A 49 2.48 4.63 6.32
C ILE A 49 1.27 4.18 5.51
N VAL A 50 0.59 3.13 5.95
CA VAL A 50 -0.68 2.70 5.35
C VAL A 50 -1.75 3.72 5.71
N ILE A 51 -2.42 4.28 4.71
CA ILE A 51 -3.52 5.24 4.89
C ILE A 51 -4.89 4.67 4.53
N GLY A 52 -4.94 3.53 3.84
CA GLY A 52 -6.18 2.89 3.44
C GLY A 52 -6.00 1.45 3.00
N ILE A 53 -7.09 0.69 3.04
CA ILE A 53 -7.17 -0.70 2.58
C ILE A 53 -8.38 -0.83 1.66
N GLY A 54 -8.18 -1.45 0.49
CA GLY A 54 -9.22 -1.63 -0.52
C GLY A 54 -9.21 -3.02 -1.15
N SER A 55 -10.31 -3.38 -1.80
CA SER A 55 -10.45 -4.64 -2.55
C SER A 55 -10.07 -4.52 -4.03
N ASP A 56 -9.96 -3.30 -4.53
CA ASP A 56 -9.85 -3.01 -5.95
C ASP A 56 -8.60 -2.17 -6.22
N LEU A 57 -8.04 -2.32 -7.41
CA LEU A 57 -7.00 -1.42 -7.89
C LEU A 57 -7.61 -0.01 -8.02
N PRO A 58 -6.82 1.06 -7.79
CA PRO A 58 -7.27 2.40 -8.14
C PRO A 58 -7.71 2.40 -9.61
N ALA A 59 -8.83 3.07 -9.89
CA ALA A 59 -9.25 3.29 -11.25
C ALA A 59 -8.09 3.98 -11.98
N GLU A 60 -7.65 3.40 -13.10
CA GLU A 60 -6.55 3.92 -13.89
C GLU A 60 -6.85 5.40 -14.19
N VAL A 61 -6.01 6.30 -13.67
CA VAL A 61 -6.12 7.73 -13.96
C VAL A 61 -5.79 7.88 -15.44
N SER A 62 -6.83 8.17 -16.25
CA SER A 62 -6.75 8.43 -17.69
C SER A 62 -6.03 9.74 -17.97
#